data_AF-A0A8H4QED1-F1
#
_entry.id   AF-A0A8H4QED1-F1
#
_cell.length_a   1.000
_cell.length_b   1.000
_cell.length_c   1.000
_cell.angle_alpha   90.00
_cell.angle_beta   90.00
_cell.angle_gamma   90.00
#
_symmetry.space_group_name_H-M   'P 1'
#
loop_
_entity.id
_entity.type
_entity.pdbx_description
1 polymer ?
#
loop_
_entity_poly.entity_id
_entity_poly.type
_entity_poly.pdbx_seq_one_letter_code
_entity_poly.pdbx_strand_id
1 'polypeptide(L)'
;MSRAERVIGCGGLGSERSVCPLDEVGTVNVSHPSKSNANPPPPLPLNHANQPPNHKAHPQESHQILTAQRLNRPVAPHLSIYEPSQTWFGASAWTRITGCSLSGAAYVYLTGYLVAPLLGLHLGSAELAAGFAAWPFFAKGVVKFALAFPFTFHFFVGVKHLVYDLGVGFAKGTIRRGEMALWVASLAGGLFLAFGV
;
A
#
# COMPACT_ATOMS: atom_id res chain seq x y z
N MET A 1 44.66 1.68 16.86
CA MET A 1 43.73 0.65 17.39
C MET A 1 42.97 0.10 16.18
N SER A 2 43.59 -0.67 15.27
CA SER A 2 43.92 -2.11 15.27
C SER A 2 42.74 -3.07 15.53
N ARG A 3 42.48 -3.92 14.52
CA ARG A 3 41.73 -5.20 14.46
C ARG A 3 40.18 -5.14 14.48
N ALA A 4 39.44 -5.95 13.71
CA ALA A 4 39.81 -7.10 12.87
C ALA A 4 38.73 -7.37 11.79
N GLU A 5 39.16 -7.46 10.54
CA GLU A 5 38.44 -8.20 9.49
C GLU A 5 38.68 -9.69 9.72
N ARG A 6 37.62 -10.51 9.71
CA ARG A 6 37.73 -11.96 9.79
C ARG A 6 37.55 -12.56 8.40
N VAL A 7 38.70 -12.79 7.76
CA VAL A 7 38.85 -13.64 6.57
C VAL A 7 38.62 -15.09 7.01
N ILE A 8 37.63 -15.77 6.44
CA ILE A 8 37.51 -17.23 6.54
C ILE A 8 38.16 -17.80 5.28
N GLY A 9 39.35 -18.38 5.45
CA GLY A 9 40.08 -19.05 4.39
C GLY A 9 39.51 -20.45 4.12
N CYS A 10 39.38 -20.81 2.85
CA CYS A 10 39.31 -22.20 2.40
C CYS A 10 40.61 -22.49 1.65
N GLY A 11 41.45 -23.33 2.26
CA GLY A 11 42.63 -23.89 1.61
C GLY A 11 42.25 -25.12 0.76
N GLY A 12 42.72 -25.12 -0.48
CA GLY A 12 43.53 -26.22 -1.03
C GLY A 12 42.87 -27.54 -1.43
N LEU A 13 42.90 -27.76 -2.75
CA LEU A 13 43.19 -29.02 -3.47
C LEU A 13 42.13 -30.13 -3.50
N GLY A 14 41.80 -30.57 -4.73
CA GLY A 14 41.33 -31.93 -4.99
C GLY A 14 40.07 -32.02 -5.84
N SER A 15 40.26 -32.42 -7.09
CA SER A 15 39.24 -32.96 -7.98
C SER A 15 38.52 -34.14 -7.34
N GLU A 16 37.21 -34.08 -7.13
CA GLU A 16 36.24 -35.18 -7.34
C GLU A 16 34.79 -34.67 -7.15
N ARG A 17 33.89 -35.10 -8.05
CA ARG A 17 32.46 -34.77 -8.00
C ARG A 17 31.82 -35.51 -6.83
N SER A 18 31.56 -34.81 -5.72
CA SER A 18 30.82 -35.34 -4.58
C SER A 18 29.38 -34.83 -4.58
N VAL A 19 28.45 -35.76 -4.56
CA VAL A 19 27.00 -35.57 -4.40
C VAL A 19 26.73 -34.98 -3.01
N CYS A 20 26.01 -33.86 -2.93
CA CYS A 20 25.66 -33.26 -1.63
C CYS A 20 24.69 -34.18 -0.84
N PRO A 21 25.03 -34.57 0.41
CA PRO A 21 24.08 -35.21 1.32
C PRO A 21 23.05 -34.19 1.84
N LEU A 22 21.77 -34.56 1.88
CA LEU A 22 20.67 -33.77 2.42
C LEU A 22 20.60 -33.86 3.96
N ASP A 23 21.70 -33.60 4.67
CA ASP A 23 21.72 -33.62 6.14
C ASP A 23 22.64 -32.53 6.70
N GLU A 24 22.33 -31.26 6.43
CA GLU A 24 22.82 -30.15 7.26
C GLU A 24 21.92 -28.91 7.13
N VAL A 25 20.75 -28.95 7.77
CA VAL A 25 19.97 -27.72 8.01
C VAL A 25 20.63 -27.01 9.19
N GLY A 26 21.55 -26.09 8.88
CA GLY A 26 22.11 -25.16 9.84
C GLY A 26 21.01 -24.34 10.52
N THR A 27 20.99 -24.38 11.85
CA THR A 27 20.05 -23.61 12.67
C THR A 27 20.40 -22.12 12.59
N VAL A 28 19.65 -21.36 11.79
CA VAL A 28 19.68 -19.89 11.84
C VAL A 28 18.98 -19.46 13.13
N ASN A 29 19.74 -18.87 14.04
CA ASN A 29 19.24 -18.35 15.32
C ASN A 29 18.51 -17.02 15.08
N VAL A 30 17.18 -17.08 14.94
CA VAL A 30 16.32 -15.89 14.84
C VAL A 30 15.89 -15.48 16.26
N SER A 31 16.40 -14.36 16.74
CA SER A 31 15.97 -13.74 18.00
C SER A 31 14.55 -13.17 17.85
N HIS A 32 13.56 -13.88 18.38
CA HIS A 32 12.18 -13.39 18.53
C HIS A 32 12.03 -12.46 19.74
N PRO A 33 11.39 -11.28 19.62
CA PRO A 33 10.91 -10.53 20.77
C PRO A 33 9.45 -10.92 21.11
N SER A 34 9.15 -10.85 22.41
CA SER A 34 7.84 -10.95 23.07
C SER A 34 7.32 -12.37 23.38
N LYS A 35 7.51 -12.75 24.64
CA LYS A 35 6.90 -13.92 25.29
C LYS A 35 5.39 -13.66 25.45
N SER A 36 4.56 -14.20 24.56
CA SER A 36 3.17 -14.46 24.92
C SER A 36 3.16 -15.69 25.82
N ASN A 37 2.60 -15.55 27.03
CA ASN A 37 2.57 -16.59 28.06
C ASN A 37 1.46 -17.63 27.78
N ALA A 38 1.22 -17.94 26.51
CA ALA A 38 0.32 -19.00 26.10
C ALA A 38 1.16 -20.24 25.85
N ASN A 39 0.93 -21.30 26.62
CA ASN A 39 1.45 -22.61 26.26
C ASN A 39 1.06 -22.89 24.81
N PRO A 40 2.00 -23.27 23.93
CA PRO A 40 1.63 -23.67 22.59
C PRO A 40 0.60 -24.80 22.70
N PRO A 41 -0.48 -24.78 21.88
CA PRO A 41 -1.40 -25.90 21.88
C PRO A 41 -0.59 -27.18 21.64
N PRO A 42 -0.86 -28.26 22.39
CA PRO A 42 -0.13 -29.50 22.21
C PRO A 42 -0.20 -29.87 20.72
N PRO A 43 0.92 -30.28 20.10
CA PRO A 43 0.89 -30.76 18.74
C PRO A 43 -0.20 -31.83 18.67
N LEU A 44 -1.17 -31.63 17.76
CA LEU A 44 -2.22 -32.61 17.53
C LEU A 44 -1.50 -33.96 17.34
N PRO A 45 -1.90 -35.02 18.09
CA PRO A 45 -1.27 -36.31 17.93
C PRO A 45 -1.37 -36.68 16.45
N LEU A 46 -0.21 -36.85 15.80
CA LEU A 46 -0.14 -37.40 14.44
C LEU A 46 -0.63 -38.84 14.55
N ASN A 47 -1.94 -39.01 14.45
CA ASN A 47 -2.57 -40.30 14.47
C ASN A 47 -2.18 -40.98 13.16
N HIS A 48 -1.12 -41.80 13.19
CA HIS A 48 -0.62 -42.55 12.03
C HIS A 48 -1.69 -43.52 11.48
N ALA A 49 -2.75 -43.76 12.26
CA ALA A 49 -3.95 -44.48 11.84
C ALA A 49 -4.81 -43.75 10.78
N ASN A 50 -4.59 -42.45 10.57
CA ASN A 50 -5.25 -41.66 9.54
C ASN A 50 -4.29 -41.23 8.42
N GLN A 51 -3.16 -41.92 8.24
CA GLN A 51 -2.40 -41.80 7.00
C GLN A 51 -3.33 -42.29 5.88
N PRO A 52 -3.76 -41.42 4.93
CA PRO A 52 -4.54 -41.92 3.81
C PRO A 52 -3.72 -43.02 3.13
N PRO A 53 -4.33 -44.16 2.78
CA PRO A 53 -3.62 -45.26 2.15
C PRO A 53 -2.79 -44.74 0.98
N ASN A 54 -1.59 -45.29 0.81
CA ASN A 54 -0.66 -44.95 -0.28
C ASN A 54 -1.20 -45.46 -1.63
N HIS A 55 -2.36 -44.95 -2.03
CA HIS A 55 -2.90 -45.08 -3.36
C HIS A 55 -2.35 -43.91 -4.16
N LYS A 56 -1.67 -44.23 -5.27
CA LYS A 56 -1.39 -43.25 -6.31
C LYS A 56 -2.75 -42.75 -6.82
N ALA A 57 -3.25 -41.66 -6.24
CA ALA A 57 -4.51 -41.05 -6.65
C ALA A 57 -4.44 -40.79 -8.16
N HIS A 58 -5.51 -41.14 -8.87
CA HIS A 58 -5.61 -40.84 -10.30
C HIS A 58 -5.39 -39.33 -10.48
N PRO A 59 -4.64 -38.85 -11.50
CA PRO A 59 -4.27 -37.43 -11.61
C PRO A 59 -5.45 -36.46 -11.46
N GLN A 60 -6.64 -36.85 -11.92
CA GLN A 60 -7.85 -36.05 -11.80
C GLN A 60 -8.37 -35.94 -10.35
N GLU A 61 -8.27 -36.99 -9.55
CA GLU A 61 -8.72 -37.02 -8.16
C GLU A 61 -7.80 -36.16 -7.26
N SER A 62 -6.48 -36.25 -7.48
CA SER A 62 -5.52 -35.39 -6.77
C SER A 62 -5.74 -33.91 -7.10
N HIS A 63 -6.05 -33.58 -8.35
CA HIS A 63 -6.43 -32.23 -8.76
C HIS A 63 -7.69 -31.72 -8.05
N GLN A 64 -8.71 -32.57 -7.87
CA GLN A 64 -9.94 -32.22 -7.15
C GLN A 64 -9.67 -31.96 -5.66
N ILE A 65 -8.89 -32.83 -5.01
CA ILE A 65 -8.51 -32.68 -3.59
C ILE A 65 -7.71 -31.40 -3.37
N LEU A 66 -6.72 -31.11 -4.22
CA LEU A 66 -5.93 -29.88 -4.12
C LEU A 66 -6.78 -28.63 -4.36
N THR A 67 -7.77 -28.70 -5.26
CA THR A 67 -8.72 -27.60 -5.49
C THR A 67 -9.59 -27.38 -4.27
N ALA A 68 -10.17 -28.45 -3.70
CA ALA A 68 -10.96 -28.38 -2.48
C ALA A 68 -10.16 -27.81 -1.30
N GLN A 69 -8.89 -28.20 -1.17
CA GLN A 69 -7.99 -27.65 -0.15
C GLN A 69 -7.68 -26.16 -0.38
N ARG A 70 -7.51 -25.70 -1.63
CA ARG A 70 -7.23 -24.29 -1.94
C ARG A 70 -8.39 -23.36 -1.57
N LEU A 71 -9.62 -23.83 -1.66
CA LEU A 71 -10.81 -23.06 -1.24
C LEU A 71 -10.83 -22.80 0.27
N ASN A 72 -10.26 -23.69 1.08
CA ASN A 72 -10.23 -23.59 2.53
C ASN A 72 -8.98 -22.86 3.07
N ARG A 73 -8.07 -22.39 2.21
CA ARG A 73 -6.89 -21.65 2.66
C ARG A 73 -7.30 -20.21 3.00
N PRO A 74 -7.11 -19.76 4.26
CA PRO A 74 -7.41 -18.39 4.61
C PRO A 74 -6.44 -17.44 3.90
N VAL A 75 -6.94 -16.26 3.53
CA VAL A 75 -6.10 -15.16 3.07
C VAL A 75 -5.41 -14.56 4.30
N ALA A 76 -4.08 -14.44 4.26
CA ALA A 76 -3.35 -13.79 5.34
C ALA A 76 -3.81 -12.33 5.49
N PRO A 77 -3.91 -11.80 6.72
CA PRO A 77 -4.25 -10.40 6.93
C PRO A 77 -3.19 -9.51 6.26
N HIS A 78 -3.64 -8.45 5.58
CA HIS A 78 -2.77 -7.52 4.86
C HIS A 78 -2.93 -6.09 5.39
N LEU A 79 -3.88 -5.32 4.87
CA LEU A 79 -4.05 -3.90 5.19
C LEU A 79 -4.34 -3.66 6.68
N SER A 80 -4.96 -4.62 7.36
CA SER A 80 -5.30 -4.50 8.78
C SER A 80 -4.11 -4.63 9.73
N ILE A 81 -2.99 -5.19 9.28
CA ILE A 81 -1.80 -5.41 10.12
C ILE A 81 -0.56 -4.64 9.66
N TYR A 82 -0.59 -4.09 8.44
CA TYR A 82 0.53 -3.32 7.90
C TYR A 82 0.62 -1.94 8.56
N GLU A 83 1.86 -1.49 8.82
CA GLU A 83 2.12 -0.20 9.46
C GLU A 83 1.68 0.96 8.54
N PRO A 84 0.79 1.88 8.99
CA PRO A 84 0.33 3.00 8.17
C PRO A 84 1.40 4.07 7.87
N SER A 85 2.54 4.05 8.57
CA SER A 85 3.65 4.99 8.35
C SER A 85 4.43 4.72 7.06
N GLN A 86 4.15 3.60 6.38
CA GLN A 86 4.80 3.21 5.14
C GLN A 86 4.26 3.96 3.93
N THR A 87 5.05 3.94 2.85
CA THR A 87 4.81 4.67 1.60
C THR A 87 3.48 4.35 0.91
N TRP A 88 2.90 3.17 1.18
CA TRP A 88 1.61 2.76 0.60
C TRP A 88 0.47 3.67 1.05
N PHE A 89 0.42 4.06 2.33
CA PHE A 89 -0.66 4.90 2.86
C PHE A 89 -0.36 6.38 2.71
N GLY A 90 0.91 6.78 2.66
CA GLY A 90 1.36 8.16 2.46
C GLY A 90 1.03 8.71 1.07
N ALA A 91 1.99 8.69 0.14
CA ALA A 91 1.77 9.29 -1.18
C ALA A 91 0.86 8.43 -2.10
N SER A 92 0.91 7.10 -1.98
CA SER A 92 0.25 6.20 -2.95
C SER A 92 -1.27 6.12 -2.78
N ALA A 93 -1.76 5.82 -1.57
CA ALA A 93 -3.20 5.80 -1.32
C ALA A 93 -3.81 7.20 -1.49
N TRP A 94 -3.18 8.24 -0.93
CA TRP A 94 -3.72 9.60 -1.04
C TRP A 94 -3.78 10.12 -2.46
N THR A 95 -2.82 9.82 -3.35
CA THR A 95 -2.93 10.28 -4.75
C THR A 95 -4.15 9.68 -5.45
N ARG A 96 -4.54 8.44 -5.09
CA ARG A 96 -5.75 7.80 -5.60
C ARG A 96 -7.00 8.43 -5.00
N ILE A 97 -7.02 8.64 -3.68
CA ILE A 97 -8.16 9.27 -2.99
C ILE A 97 -8.41 10.68 -3.54
N THR A 98 -7.36 11.50 -3.67
CA THR A 98 -7.50 12.86 -4.19
C THR A 98 -7.86 12.87 -5.67
N GLY A 99 -7.29 11.97 -6.48
CA GLY A 99 -7.66 11.79 -7.88
C GLY A 99 -9.13 11.41 -8.05
N CYS A 100 -9.59 10.38 -7.35
CA CYS A 100 -11.00 9.97 -7.36
C CYS A 100 -11.93 11.07 -6.84
N SER A 101 -11.52 11.83 -5.82
CA SER A 101 -12.32 12.94 -5.28
C SER A 101 -12.49 14.06 -6.31
N LEU A 102 -11.41 14.47 -6.99
CA LEU A 102 -11.44 15.49 -8.03
C LEU A 102 -12.25 15.05 -9.24
N SER A 103 -11.99 13.84 -9.77
CA SER A 103 -12.75 13.28 -10.88
C SER A 103 -14.22 13.09 -10.51
N GLY A 104 -14.51 12.60 -9.30
CA GLY A 104 -15.86 12.45 -8.80
C GLY A 104 -16.61 13.78 -8.73
N ALA A 105 -15.98 14.82 -8.17
CA ALA A 105 -16.55 16.15 -8.13
C ALA A 105 -16.82 16.71 -9.55
N ALA A 106 -15.87 16.52 -10.47
CA ALA A 106 -16.02 16.94 -11.86
C ALA A 106 -17.18 16.21 -12.54
N TYR A 107 -17.27 14.88 -12.42
CA TYR A 107 -18.35 14.11 -13.02
C TYR A 107 -19.72 14.46 -12.43
N VAL A 108 -19.84 14.61 -11.11
CA VAL A 108 -21.09 15.03 -10.47
C VAL A 108 -21.54 16.38 -11.00
N TYR A 109 -20.63 17.35 -11.11
CA TYR A 109 -20.97 18.67 -11.63
C TYR A 109 -21.34 18.62 -13.12
N LEU A 110 -20.55 17.98 -13.97
CA LEU A 110 -20.79 17.94 -15.42
C LEU A 110 -22.07 17.18 -15.76
N THR A 111 -22.31 16.03 -15.12
CA THR A 111 -23.54 15.27 -15.30
C THR A 111 -24.74 16.01 -14.71
N GLY A 112 -24.58 16.66 -13.55
CA GLY A 112 -25.61 17.52 -12.98
C GLY A 112 -25.98 18.66 -13.92
N TYR A 113 -24.98 19.36 -14.48
CA TYR A 113 -25.17 20.43 -15.46
C TYR A 113 -25.94 19.97 -16.70
N LEU A 114 -25.60 18.78 -17.22
CA LEU A 114 -26.27 18.19 -18.38
C LEU A 114 -27.74 17.84 -18.09
N VAL A 115 -28.03 17.32 -16.90
CA VAL A 115 -29.39 16.88 -16.51
C VAL A 115 -30.24 18.04 -15.98
N ALA A 116 -29.64 19.14 -15.52
CA ALA A 116 -30.31 20.26 -14.86
C ALA A 116 -31.56 20.78 -15.61
N PRO A 117 -31.51 21.01 -16.94
CA PRO A 117 -32.67 21.50 -17.69
C PRO A 117 -33.88 20.58 -17.65
N LEU A 118 -33.68 19.27 -17.55
CA LEU A 118 -34.77 18.28 -17.47
C LEU A 118 -35.52 18.35 -16.14
N LEU A 119 -34.88 18.89 -15.10
CA LEU A 119 -35.43 19.04 -13.75
C LEU A 119 -35.86 20.48 -13.45
N GLY A 120 -35.76 21.39 -14.42
CA GLY A 120 -35.97 22.82 -14.21
C GLY A 120 -34.93 23.47 -13.28
N LEU A 121 -33.75 22.86 -13.13
CA LEU A 121 -32.64 23.37 -12.33
C LEU A 121 -31.71 24.22 -13.19
N HIS A 122 -31.17 25.29 -12.58
CA HIS A 122 -30.17 26.16 -13.22
C HIS A 122 -28.83 25.99 -12.51
N LEU A 123 -27.93 25.20 -13.11
CA LEU A 123 -26.59 24.92 -12.59
C LEU A 123 -25.49 25.68 -13.35
N GLY A 124 -25.82 26.86 -13.89
CA GLY A 124 -24.84 27.73 -14.54
C GLY A 124 -23.77 28.23 -13.59
N SER A 125 -22.65 28.67 -14.16
CA SER A 125 -21.54 29.21 -13.39
C SER A 125 -21.93 30.49 -12.64
N ALA A 126 -22.86 31.28 -13.18
CA ALA A 126 -23.36 32.51 -12.56
C ALA A 126 -24.19 32.21 -11.29
N GLU A 127 -25.11 31.25 -11.38
CA GLU A 127 -25.96 30.82 -10.27
C GLU A 127 -25.14 30.17 -9.16
N LEU A 128 -24.16 29.33 -9.53
CA LEU A 128 -23.25 28.72 -8.58
C LEU A 128 -22.40 29.77 -7.86
N ALA A 129 -21.86 30.76 -8.60
CA ALA A 129 -21.09 31.85 -8.01
C ALA A 129 -21.94 32.72 -7.08
N ALA A 130 -23.16 33.06 -7.47
CA ALA A 130 -24.09 33.84 -6.65
C ALA A 130 -24.49 33.09 -5.37
N GLY A 131 -24.83 31.80 -5.49
CA GLY A 131 -25.17 30.95 -4.35
C GLY A 131 -23.99 30.79 -3.39
N PHE A 132 -22.79 30.54 -3.92
CA PHE A 132 -21.57 30.44 -3.11
C PHE A 132 -21.19 31.78 -2.47
N ALA A 133 -21.43 32.90 -3.14
CA ALA A 133 -21.17 34.24 -2.60
C ALA A 133 -22.06 34.58 -1.38
N ALA A 134 -23.22 33.96 -1.23
CA ALA A 134 -24.10 34.16 -0.07
C ALA A 134 -23.62 33.43 1.20
N TRP A 135 -22.66 32.51 1.11
CA TRP A 135 -22.24 31.69 2.25
C TRP A 135 -21.39 32.48 3.27
N PRO A 136 -21.40 32.08 4.56
CA PRO A 136 -20.50 32.66 5.55
C PRO A 136 -19.03 32.40 5.19
N PHE A 137 -18.15 33.32 5.59
CA PHE A 137 -16.71 33.27 5.26
C PHE A 137 -16.08 31.91 5.57
N PHE A 138 -16.39 31.35 6.75
CA PHE A 138 -15.85 30.05 7.17
C PHE A 138 -16.28 28.92 6.23
N ALA A 139 -17.57 28.85 5.86
CA ALA A 139 -18.07 27.81 4.95
C ALA A 139 -17.43 27.93 3.55
N LYS A 140 -17.25 29.16 3.05
CA LYS A 140 -16.50 29.39 1.79
C LYS A 140 -15.07 28.87 1.89
N GLY A 141 -14.38 29.19 2.99
CA GLY A 141 -13.01 28.75 3.22
C GLY A 141 -12.87 27.23 3.26
N VAL A 142 -13.77 26.54 3.98
CA VAL A 142 -13.78 25.07 4.06
C VAL A 142 -13.96 24.45 2.68
N VAL A 143 -14.93 24.90 1.89
CA VAL A 143 -15.20 24.33 0.56
C VAL A 143 -14.04 24.61 -0.40
N LYS A 144 -13.51 25.84 -0.40
CA LYS A 144 -12.35 26.19 -1.21
C LYS A 144 -11.15 25.32 -0.87
N PHE A 145 -10.84 25.14 0.41
CA PHE A 145 -9.73 24.29 0.84
C PHE A 145 -9.97 22.81 0.54
N ALA A 146 -11.20 22.32 0.73
CA ALA A 146 -11.58 20.94 0.44
C ALA A 146 -11.44 20.59 -1.06
N LEU A 147 -11.55 21.56 -1.96
CA LEU A 147 -11.26 21.38 -3.39
C LEU A 147 -9.79 21.66 -3.74
N ALA A 148 -9.17 22.66 -3.11
CA ALA A 148 -7.80 23.06 -3.38
C ALA A 148 -6.77 22.04 -2.89
N PHE A 149 -6.92 21.50 -1.68
CA PHE A 149 -6.00 20.52 -1.11
C PHE A 149 -5.87 19.23 -1.95
N PRO A 150 -6.97 18.53 -2.35
CA PRO A 150 -6.81 17.35 -3.18
C PRO A 150 -6.19 17.69 -4.54
N PHE A 151 -6.48 18.87 -5.11
CA PHE A 151 -5.85 19.33 -6.34
C PHE A 151 -4.33 19.48 -6.20
N THR A 152 -3.86 20.24 -5.20
CA THR A 152 -2.43 20.47 -5.00
C THR A 152 -1.69 19.19 -4.62
N PHE A 153 -2.29 18.36 -3.76
CA PHE A 153 -1.72 17.08 -3.39
C PHE A 153 -1.58 16.15 -4.60
N HIS A 154 -2.65 15.97 -5.38
CA HIS A 154 -2.61 15.13 -6.59
C HIS A 154 -1.58 15.64 -7.60
N PHE A 155 -1.47 16.96 -7.76
CA PHE A 155 -0.51 17.58 -8.66
C PHE A 155 0.94 17.32 -8.22
N PHE A 156 1.33 17.70 -6.99
CA PHE A 156 2.72 17.56 -6.53
C PHE A 156 3.14 16.09 -6.41
N VAL A 157 2.25 15.25 -5.90
CA VAL A 157 2.52 13.81 -5.82
C VAL A 157 2.54 13.18 -7.22
N GLY A 158 1.72 13.66 -8.16
CA GLY A 158 1.78 13.28 -9.58
C GLY A 158 3.16 13.57 -10.18
N VAL A 159 3.71 14.77 -9.96
CA VAL A 159 5.08 15.11 -10.38
C VAL A 159 6.10 14.15 -9.77
N LYS A 160 5.99 13.80 -8.49
CA LYS A 160 6.86 12.77 -7.88
C LYS A 160 6.73 11.42 -8.62
N HIS A 161 5.52 10.99 -8.98
CA HIS A 161 5.34 9.73 -9.71
C HIS A 161 6.04 9.77 -11.07
N LEU A 162 5.93 10.88 -11.81
CA LEU A 162 6.66 11.06 -13.06
C LEU A 162 8.20 10.99 -12.85
N VAL A 163 8.71 11.57 -11.76
CA VAL A 163 10.14 11.45 -11.40
C VAL A 163 10.52 9.99 -11.07
N TYR A 164 9.62 9.25 -10.42
CA TYR A 164 9.84 7.83 -10.13
C TYR A 164 9.79 6.97 -11.40
N ASP A 165 8.96 7.32 -12.38
CA ASP A 165 8.91 6.65 -13.68
C ASP A 165 10.23 6.83 -14.45
N LEU A 166 10.99 7.89 -14.17
CA LEU A 166 12.36 8.10 -14.68
C LEU A 166 13.43 7.31 -13.91
N GLY A 167 13.07 6.52 -12.89
CA GLY A 167 14.03 5.73 -12.11
C GLY A 167 14.76 6.50 -11.01
N VAL A 168 14.33 7.72 -10.66
CA VAL A 168 15.05 8.62 -9.75
C VAL A 168 14.38 8.68 -8.37
N GLY A 169 15.19 8.77 -7.30
CA GLY A 169 14.70 9.15 -5.96
C GLY A 169 14.26 8.00 -5.04
N PHE A 170 14.66 6.76 -5.33
CA PHE A 170 14.26 5.56 -4.57
C PHE A 170 15.04 5.30 -3.27
N ALA A 171 16.04 6.11 -2.94
CA ALA A 171 16.73 5.99 -1.65
C ALA A 171 15.76 6.28 -0.49
N LYS A 172 15.73 5.43 0.53
CA LYS A 172 14.78 5.53 1.67
C LYS A 172 14.74 6.92 2.32
N GLY A 173 15.91 7.53 2.54
CA GLY A 173 16.00 8.88 3.11
C GLY A 173 15.44 9.97 2.19
N THR A 174 15.58 9.81 0.87
CA THR A 174 14.99 10.72 -0.12
C THR A 174 13.48 10.56 -0.16
N ILE A 175 12.96 9.34 -0.12
CA ILE A 175 11.52 9.06 -0.04
C ILE A 175 10.91 9.77 1.19
N ARG A 176 11.47 9.54 2.38
CA ARG A 176 10.91 10.12 3.63
C ARG A 176 10.91 11.65 3.64
N ARG A 177 12.01 12.27 3.21
CA ARG A 177 12.11 13.75 3.12
C ARG A 177 11.19 14.30 2.03
N GLY A 178 11.13 13.61 0.89
CA GLY A 178 10.27 13.97 -0.23
C GLY A 178 8.79 13.92 0.16
N GLU A 179 8.35 12.87 0.85
CA GLU A 179 6.98 12.79 1.35
C GLU A 179 6.64 13.94 2.29
N MET A 180 7.50 14.26 3.26
CA MET A 180 7.29 15.41 4.14
C MET A 180 7.20 16.73 3.35
N ALA A 181 8.09 16.94 2.39
CA ALA A 181 8.07 18.13 1.54
C ALA A 181 6.79 18.24 0.71
N LEU A 182 6.30 17.11 0.17
CA LEU A 182 5.06 17.06 -0.61
C LEU A 182 3.84 17.40 0.25
N TRP A 183 3.75 16.86 1.47
CA TRP A 183 2.66 17.20 2.40
C TRP A 183 2.63 18.69 2.71
N VAL A 184 3.78 19.28 3.04
CA VAL A 184 3.90 20.70 3.33
C VAL A 184 3.56 21.55 2.10
N ALA A 185 4.11 21.21 0.92
CA ALA A 185 3.83 21.93 -0.33
C ALA A 185 2.35 21.87 -0.71
N SER A 186 1.71 20.72 -0.52
CA SER A 186 0.29 20.52 -0.82
C SER A 186 -0.62 21.31 0.11
N LEU A 187 -0.33 21.29 1.42
CA LEU A 187 -1.05 22.08 2.41
C LEU A 187 -0.87 23.59 2.17
N ALA A 188 0.36 24.04 1.96
CA ALA A 188 0.67 25.44 1.68
C ALA A 188 -0.02 25.90 0.37
N GLY A 189 0.11 25.13 -0.70
CA GLY A 189 -0.55 25.42 -1.98
C GLY A 189 -2.08 25.40 -1.86
N GLY A 190 -2.64 24.47 -1.08
CA GLY A 190 -4.09 24.39 -0.85
C GLY A 190 -4.61 25.61 -0.08
N LEU A 191 -3.89 26.06 0.94
CA LEU A 191 -4.21 27.28 1.68
C LEU A 191 -4.06 28.53 0.80
N PHE A 192 -2.98 28.62 0.01
CA PHE A 192 -2.76 29.70 -0.95
C PHE A 192 -3.93 29.79 -1.95
N LEU A 193 -4.34 28.68 -2.56
CA LEU A 193 -5.47 28.66 -3.49
C LEU A 193 -6.81 28.97 -2.81
N ALA A 194 -6.98 28.58 -1.54
CA ALA A 194 -8.23 28.81 -0.82
C ALA A 194 -8.42 30.26 -0.35
N PHE A 195 -7.34 30.92 0.07
CA PHE A 195 -7.39 32.22 0.75
C PHE A 195 -6.63 33.34 0.04
N GLY A 196 -5.75 33.03 -0.91
CA GLY A 196 -4.96 34.01 -1.66
C GLY A 196 -3.89 34.73 -0.83
N VAL A 197 -3.44 34.12 0.27
CA VAL A 197 -2.35 34.62 1.13
C VAL A 197 -1.02 34.06 0.65
#